data_AF-A0A1S3JQ54-F1
#
_entry.id   AF-A0A1S3JQ54-F1
#
_cell.length_a   1.000
_cell.length_b   1.000
_cell.length_c   1.000
_cell.angle_alpha   90.00
_cell.angle_beta   90.00
_cell.angle_gamma   90.00
#
_symmetry.space_group_name_H-M   'P 1'
#
loop_
_entity.id
_entity.type
_entity.pdbx_description
1 polymer ?
#
loop_
_entity_poly.entity_id
_entity_poly.type
_entity_poly.pdbx_seq_one_letter_code
_entity_poly.pdbx_strand_id
1 'polypeptide(L)'
;MIRIWYLNPRSSVNLSQHQDTCTMLRAVLSLLFVSLVAAQVPGIGKCPPAKPMTSFDLEKYLGKWYEIQRFFAAFQAGMDCVSANYSSKPDGHIKVYNVGYKSGKENALEGDGYAPDAGSPAKLAVRFAAGTPYAPYWVLATDYNTYSLVFSCEEVLGIGHIEFSWILARKRSLDPATLDKLRGILKDNGANPANYKDTNQRNCPAY
;
A
#
# COMPACT_ATOMS: atom_id res chain seq x y z
N MET A 1 74.83 -13.51 4.78
CA MET A 1 74.84 -14.20 3.48
C MET A 1 73.62 -15.12 3.43
N ILE A 2 72.59 -14.68 2.69
CA ILE A 2 71.44 -15.39 2.08
C ILE A 2 70.71 -16.49 2.88
N ARG A 3 69.41 -16.26 3.18
CA ARG A 3 68.39 -17.32 3.23
C ARG A 3 67.15 -16.87 2.45
N ILE A 4 66.93 -17.52 1.31
CA ILE A 4 65.73 -17.42 0.47
C ILE A 4 64.69 -18.38 1.06
N TRP A 5 63.46 -17.92 1.30
CA TRP A 5 62.32 -18.80 1.55
C TRP A 5 61.52 -18.98 0.27
N TYR A 6 61.26 -20.23 -0.09
CA TYR A 6 60.47 -20.67 -1.23
C TYR A 6 58.99 -20.28 -1.06
N LEU A 7 58.37 -19.78 -2.13
CA LEU A 7 56.91 -19.74 -2.29
C LEU A 7 56.40 -21.17 -2.54
N ASN A 8 55.44 -21.62 -1.74
CA ASN A 8 54.73 -22.88 -1.94
C ASN A 8 53.50 -22.63 -2.85
N PRO A 9 53.39 -23.24 -4.04
CA PRO A 9 52.22 -23.09 -4.89
C PRO A 9 51.22 -24.23 -4.66
N ARG A 10 49.93 -23.89 -4.80
CA ARG A 10 48.73 -24.75 -5.00
C ARG A 10 47.79 -24.81 -3.80
N SER A 11 46.79 -23.94 -3.85
CA SER A 11 45.41 -24.35 -3.57
C SER A 11 44.68 -24.40 -4.92
N SER A 12 44.41 -25.60 -5.42
CA SER A 12 43.48 -25.80 -6.55
C SER A 12 42.06 -25.52 -6.05
N VAL A 13 41.46 -24.45 -6.53
CA VAL A 13 40.05 -24.12 -6.28
C VAL A 13 39.19 -25.16 -7.00
N ASN A 14 38.33 -25.86 -6.25
CA ASN A 14 37.52 -26.95 -6.78
C ASN A 14 36.28 -26.38 -7.49
N LEU A 15 36.27 -26.43 -8.83
CA LEU A 15 35.27 -25.76 -9.68
C LEU A 15 33.83 -26.31 -9.49
N SER A 16 33.68 -27.60 -9.16
CA SER A 16 32.35 -28.19 -8.91
C SER A 16 31.67 -27.60 -7.67
N GLN A 17 32.46 -27.38 -6.62
CA GLN A 17 31.99 -26.81 -5.36
C GLN A 17 31.49 -25.37 -5.55
N HIS A 18 32.13 -24.59 -6.43
CA HIS A 18 31.68 -23.25 -6.81
C HIS A 18 30.38 -23.26 -7.64
N GLN A 19 30.20 -24.26 -8.49
CA GLN A 19 29.03 -24.38 -9.37
C GLN A 19 27.77 -24.78 -8.57
N ASP A 20 27.92 -25.70 -7.62
CA ASP A 20 26.85 -26.12 -6.70
C ASP A 20 26.47 -24.99 -5.72
N THR A 21 27.47 -24.28 -5.19
CA THR A 21 27.24 -23.13 -4.29
C THR A 21 26.51 -22.00 -5.03
N CYS A 22 26.87 -21.67 -6.27
CA CYS A 22 26.17 -20.67 -7.08
C CYS A 22 24.72 -21.08 -7.41
N THR A 23 24.48 -22.37 -7.67
CA THR A 23 23.15 -22.89 -8.00
C THR A 23 22.23 -22.91 -6.77
N MET A 24 22.77 -23.29 -5.61
CA MET A 24 22.07 -23.21 -4.32
C MET A 24 21.82 -21.75 -3.91
N LEU A 25 22.78 -20.84 -4.11
CA LEU A 25 22.62 -19.42 -3.80
C LEU A 25 21.52 -18.77 -4.67
N ARG A 26 21.45 -19.13 -5.96
CA ARG A 26 20.36 -18.71 -6.87
C ARG A 26 19.00 -19.26 -6.42
N ALA A 27 18.92 -20.53 -6.05
CA ALA A 27 17.68 -21.13 -5.56
C ALA A 27 17.20 -20.51 -4.24
N VAL A 28 18.10 -20.24 -3.30
CA VAL A 28 17.79 -19.58 -2.02
C VAL A 28 17.38 -18.12 -2.22
N LEU A 29 18.03 -17.38 -3.12
CA LEU A 29 17.62 -16.02 -3.50
C LEU A 29 16.24 -16.01 -4.18
N SER A 30 15.94 -16.96 -5.07
CA SER A 30 14.62 -17.10 -5.69
C SER A 30 13.54 -17.46 -4.66
N LEU A 31 13.83 -18.34 -3.70
CA LEU A 31 12.89 -18.71 -2.63
C LEU A 31 12.65 -17.56 -1.63
N LEU A 32 13.69 -16.77 -1.32
CA LEU A 32 13.55 -15.57 -0.47
C LEU A 32 12.71 -14.48 -1.16
N PHE A 33 12.86 -14.29 -2.47
CA PHE A 33 12.01 -13.36 -3.24
C PHE A 33 10.54 -13.82 -3.29
N VAL A 34 10.28 -15.13 -3.42
CA VAL A 34 8.90 -15.66 -3.39
C VAL A 34 8.25 -15.48 -2.00
N SER A 35 9.03 -15.59 -0.92
CA SER A 35 8.50 -15.39 0.44
C SER A 35 8.18 -13.93 0.81
N LEU A 36 8.68 -12.95 0.05
CA LEU A 36 8.29 -11.53 0.22
C LEU A 36 6.97 -11.17 -0.50
N VAL A 37 6.47 -12.01 -1.40
CA VAL A 37 5.23 -11.75 -2.18
C VAL A 37 3.96 -12.05 -1.35
N ALA A 38 4.09 -12.73 -0.20
CA ALA A 38 2.96 -13.03 0.67
C ALA A 38 2.36 -11.81 1.42
N ALA A 39 2.80 -10.58 1.10
CA ALA A 39 2.58 -9.41 1.93
C ALA A 39 1.46 -8.46 1.43
N GLN A 40 0.85 -8.70 0.26
CA GLN A 40 -0.11 -7.79 -0.37
C GLN A 40 -1.20 -8.57 -1.12
N VAL A 41 -2.11 -7.89 -1.83
CA VAL A 41 -3.08 -8.51 -2.74
C VAL A 41 -2.48 -8.53 -4.17
N PRO A 42 -1.77 -9.60 -4.58
CA PRO A 42 -1.20 -9.68 -5.92
C PRO A 42 -2.26 -10.03 -6.97
N GLY A 43 -2.08 -9.52 -8.18
CA GLY A 43 -2.79 -9.92 -9.37
C GLY A 43 -1.84 -10.17 -10.55
N ILE A 44 -2.33 -10.90 -11.55
CA ILE A 44 -1.56 -11.23 -12.76
C ILE A 44 -1.82 -10.17 -13.84
N GLY A 45 -0.78 -9.79 -14.58
CA GLY A 45 -0.87 -8.80 -15.65
C GLY A 45 -1.04 -7.37 -15.14
N LYS A 46 -1.63 -6.51 -15.97
CA LYS A 46 -1.81 -5.08 -15.70
C LYS A 46 -2.83 -4.82 -14.60
N CYS A 47 -2.74 -3.64 -13.99
CA CYS A 47 -3.77 -3.15 -13.06
C CYS A 47 -5.16 -3.15 -13.69
N PRO A 48 -6.23 -3.44 -12.92
CA PRO A 48 -7.60 -3.27 -13.39
C PRO A 48 -7.83 -1.85 -13.90
N PRO A 49 -8.67 -1.66 -14.94
CA PRO A 49 -8.95 -0.35 -15.52
C PRO A 49 -9.95 0.44 -14.67
N ALA A 50 -9.58 0.68 -13.41
CA ALA A 50 -10.41 1.40 -12.45
C ALA A 50 -10.69 2.82 -12.95
N LYS A 51 -11.93 3.27 -12.73
CA LYS A 51 -12.46 4.57 -13.17
C LYS A 51 -12.71 5.43 -11.93
N PRO A 52 -11.80 6.35 -11.60
CA PRO A 52 -12.00 7.33 -10.54
C PRO A 52 -13.21 8.20 -10.86
N MET A 53 -13.88 8.72 -9.82
CA MET A 53 -15.07 9.57 -10.02
C MET A 53 -14.72 10.88 -10.73
N THR A 54 -15.62 11.37 -11.58
CA THR A 54 -15.35 12.52 -12.46
C THR A 54 -15.57 13.88 -11.79
N SER A 55 -16.47 13.97 -10.82
CA SER A 55 -16.85 15.23 -10.16
C SER A 55 -16.31 15.31 -8.74
N PHE A 56 -15.01 15.04 -8.58
CA PHE A 56 -14.34 15.07 -7.28
C PHE A 56 -13.98 16.49 -6.84
N ASP A 57 -14.40 16.84 -5.64
CA ASP A 57 -14.08 18.12 -4.98
C ASP A 57 -13.15 17.84 -3.80
N LEU A 58 -11.88 18.23 -3.95
CA LEU A 58 -10.86 17.98 -2.94
C LEU A 58 -11.17 18.69 -1.62
N GLU A 59 -11.68 19.92 -1.66
CA GLU A 59 -11.96 20.71 -0.46
C GLU A 59 -13.03 20.05 0.40
N LYS A 60 -14.08 19.50 -0.22
CA LYS A 60 -15.11 18.71 0.49
C LYS A 60 -14.57 17.38 1.02
N TYR A 61 -13.50 16.86 0.43
CA TYR A 61 -12.90 15.59 0.82
C TYR A 61 -12.00 15.70 2.06
N LEU A 62 -11.49 16.89 2.37
CA LEU A 62 -10.59 17.13 3.50
C LEU A 62 -11.21 16.73 4.86
N GLY A 63 -10.35 16.71 5.88
CA GLY A 63 -10.69 16.34 7.25
C GLY A 63 -10.50 14.85 7.53
N LYS A 64 -11.13 14.39 8.61
CA LYS A 64 -10.92 13.04 9.15
C LYS A 64 -11.80 12.00 8.47
N TRP A 65 -11.20 10.84 8.25
CA TRP A 65 -11.81 9.62 7.74
C TRP A 65 -11.35 8.43 8.59
N TYR A 66 -12.27 7.53 8.94
CA TYR A 66 -11.98 6.27 9.62
C TYR A 66 -11.93 5.15 8.60
N GLU A 67 -10.93 4.28 8.70
CA GLU A 67 -10.82 3.09 7.85
C GLU A 67 -11.80 2.03 8.36
N ILE A 68 -12.78 1.64 7.54
CA ILE A 68 -13.80 0.64 7.88
C ILE A 68 -13.39 -0.74 7.37
N GLN A 69 -12.93 -0.80 6.12
CA GLN A 69 -12.36 -2.00 5.54
C GLN A 69 -11.13 -1.66 4.72
N ARG A 70 -10.19 -2.60 4.65
CA ARG A 70 -9.01 -2.49 3.78
C ARG A 70 -8.66 -3.81 3.12
N PHE A 71 -8.00 -3.75 1.98
CA PHE A 71 -7.21 -4.87 1.49
C PHE A 71 -6.03 -5.12 2.42
N PHE A 72 -5.49 -6.34 2.42
CA PHE A 72 -4.32 -6.63 3.24
C PHE A 72 -3.14 -5.77 2.77
N ALA A 73 -2.62 -4.95 3.69
CA ALA A 73 -1.45 -4.12 3.49
C ALA A 73 -0.47 -4.39 4.63
N ALA A 74 0.71 -4.95 4.33
CA ALA A 74 1.69 -5.32 5.36
C ALA A 74 2.09 -4.14 6.29
N PHE A 75 2.16 -2.92 5.74
CA PHE A 75 2.48 -1.72 6.53
C PHE A 75 1.38 -1.33 7.54
N GLN A 76 0.16 -1.86 7.41
CA GLN A 76 -0.94 -1.67 8.37
C GLN A 76 -1.26 -2.96 9.16
N ALA A 77 -0.45 -4.01 9.04
CA ALA A 77 -0.74 -5.30 9.66
C ALA A 77 -0.82 -5.21 11.19
N GLY A 78 -1.98 -5.63 11.73
CA GLY A 78 -2.29 -5.59 13.16
C GLY A 78 -2.65 -4.22 13.71
N MET A 79 -2.95 -3.25 12.85
CA MET A 79 -3.40 -1.91 13.24
C MET A 79 -4.91 -1.85 13.39
N ASP A 80 -5.36 -1.37 14.55
CA ASP A 80 -6.74 -1.06 14.90
C ASP A 80 -6.95 0.47 14.93
N CYS A 81 -8.22 0.90 14.97
CA CYS A 81 -8.61 2.30 15.15
C CYS A 81 -7.96 3.25 14.15
N VAL A 82 -7.76 2.76 12.92
CA VAL A 82 -7.03 3.48 11.87
C VAL A 82 -7.89 4.64 11.37
N SER A 83 -7.29 5.81 11.29
CA SER A 83 -7.90 7.01 10.71
C SER A 83 -6.86 7.80 9.92
N ALA A 84 -7.34 8.52 8.92
CA ALA A 84 -6.55 9.46 8.12
C ALA A 84 -7.18 10.85 8.25
N ASN A 85 -6.36 11.87 8.48
CA ASN A 85 -6.76 13.26 8.42
C ASN A 85 -6.06 13.96 7.25
N TYR A 86 -6.85 14.51 6.34
CA TYR A 86 -6.37 15.23 5.16
C TYR A 86 -6.50 16.72 5.38
N SER A 87 -5.45 17.49 5.11
CA SER A 87 -5.49 18.95 5.20
C SER A 87 -4.66 19.59 4.09
N SER A 88 -5.14 20.71 3.53
CA SER A 88 -4.41 21.46 2.51
C SER A 88 -3.10 22.04 3.06
N LYS A 89 -2.09 22.10 2.19
CA LYS A 89 -0.81 22.77 2.44
C LYS A 89 -0.69 24.03 1.57
N PRO A 90 0.15 25.01 1.96
CA PRO A 90 0.32 26.27 1.20
C PRO A 90 0.86 26.08 -0.22
N ASP A 91 1.55 24.97 -0.49
CA ASP A 91 2.13 24.60 -1.78
C ASP A 91 1.11 23.91 -2.72
N GLY A 92 -0.17 23.85 -2.33
CA GLY A 92 -1.24 23.19 -3.09
C GLY A 92 -1.28 21.67 -2.93
N HIS A 93 -0.37 21.09 -2.14
CA HIS A 93 -0.43 19.67 -1.79
C HIS A 93 -1.36 19.43 -0.59
N ILE A 94 -1.51 18.17 -0.23
CA ILE A 94 -2.33 17.64 0.85
C ILE A 94 -1.40 16.98 1.85
N LYS A 95 -1.48 17.40 3.11
CA LYS A 95 -0.92 16.64 4.23
C LYS A 95 -1.85 15.47 4.53
N VAL A 96 -1.29 14.27 4.58
CA VAL A 96 -2.00 13.03 4.92
C VAL A 96 -1.47 12.54 6.27
N TYR A 97 -2.27 12.67 7.33
CA TYR A 97 -1.86 12.24 8.66
C TYR A 97 -2.64 10.99 9.07
N ASN A 98 -1.97 9.84 9.07
CA ASN A 98 -2.53 8.56 9.49
C ASN A 98 -2.21 8.30 10.97
N VAL A 99 -3.20 7.78 11.69
CA VAL A 99 -3.05 7.29 13.08
C VAL A 99 -3.71 5.93 13.16
N GLY A 100 -3.10 4.98 13.87
CA GLY A 100 -3.75 3.77 14.33
C GLY A 100 -3.03 3.19 15.54
N TYR A 101 -3.50 2.05 16.03
CA TYR A 101 -3.00 1.46 17.26
C TYR A 101 -2.62 -0.01 17.03
N LYS A 102 -1.43 -0.39 17.49
CA LYS A 102 -0.95 -1.77 17.46
C LYS A 102 -0.65 -2.23 18.87
N SER A 103 -1.36 -3.25 19.32
CA SER A 103 -1.26 -3.74 20.70
C SER A 103 -1.45 -2.63 21.75
N GLY A 104 -2.40 -1.72 21.50
CA GLY A 104 -2.71 -0.57 22.38
C GLY A 104 -1.74 0.61 22.29
N LYS A 105 -0.63 0.50 21.54
CA LYS A 105 0.31 1.59 21.32
C LYS A 105 -0.05 2.37 20.06
N GLU A 106 -0.11 3.68 20.17
CA GLU A 106 -0.32 4.57 19.02
C GLU A 106 0.86 4.47 18.04
N ASN A 107 0.53 4.47 16.76
CA ASN A 107 1.45 4.59 15.66
C ASN A 107 0.87 5.58 14.65
N ALA A 108 1.64 6.62 14.36
CA ALA A 108 1.23 7.70 13.47
C ALA A 108 2.25 7.89 12.35
N LEU A 109 1.76 8.29 11.18
CA LEU A 109 2.56 8.49 9.99
C LEU A 109 2.04 9.71 9.22
N GLU A 110 2.94 10.62 8.91
CA GLU A 110 2.66 11.78 8.06
C GLU A 110 3.14 11.51 6.64
N GLY A 111 2.32 11.93 5.67
CA GLY A 111 2.60 11.83 4.26
C GLY A 111 2.19 13.07 3.50
N ASP A 112 2.52 13.05 2.22
CA ASP A 112 2.26 14.10 1.25
C ASP A 112 1.45 13.53 0.09
N GLY A 113 0.47 14.28 -0.39
CA GLY A 113 -0.26 13.93 -1.60
C GLY A 113 -0.65 15.14 -2.43
N TYR A 114 -1.01 14.89 -3.69
CA TYR A 114 -1.49 15.92 -4.62
C TYR A 114 -2.29 15.27 -5.77
N ALA A 115 -3.01 16.07 -6.54
CA ALA A 115 -3.61 15.65 -7.80
C ALA A 115 -2.64 15.99 -8.95
N PRO A 116 -2.03 15.00 -9.64
CA PRO A 116 -1.10 15.28 -10.73
C PRO A 116 -1.74 15.87 -11.99
N ASP A 117 -3.03 15.61 -12.20
CA ASP A 117 -3.81 16.11 -13.33
C ASP A 117 -5.07 16.84 -12.82
N ALA A 118 -5.15 18.14 -13.09
CA ALA A 118 -6.29 18.96 -12.72
C ALA A 118 -7.60 18.54 -13.43
N GLY A 119 -7.51 17.88 -14.59
CA GLY A 119 -8.65 17.30 -15.29
C GLY A 119 -9.17 16.00 -14.66
N SER A 120 -8.40 15.40 -13.75
CA SER A 120 -8.74 14.15 -13.06
C SER A 120 -8.53 14.27 -11.54
N PRO A 121 -9.24 15.17 -10.84
CA PRO A 121 -8.94 15.50 -9.43
C PRO A 121 -9.12 14.32 -8.45
N ALA A 122 -9.86 13.27 -8.83
CA ALA A 122 -9.97 12.02 -8.06
C ALA A 122 -8.75 11.09 -8.15
N LYS A 123 -7.84 11.34 -9.10
CA LYS A 123 -6.56 10.62 -9.25
C LYS A 123 -5.50 11.32 -8.44
N LEU A 124 -5.46 11.05 -7.15
CA LEU A 124 -4.41 11.56 -6.28
C LEU A 124 -3.17 10.66 -6.38
N ALA A 125 -2.04 11.20 -5.97
CA ALA A 125 -0.80 10.49 -5.75
C ALA A 125 -0.32 10.79 -4.33
N VAL A 126 0.14 9.79 -3.58
CA VAL A 126 0.56 9.93 -2.16
C VAL A 126 1.91 9.30 -1.90
N ARG A 127 2.67 9.82 -0.93
CA ARG A 127 3.89 9.21 -0.40
C ARG A 127 4.00 9.44 1.10
N PHE A 128 4.72 8.55 1.78
CA PHE A 128 4.90 8.62 3.24
C PHE A 128 6.38 8.61 3.69
N ALA A 129 7.32 8.64 2.75
CA ALA A 129 8.74 8.80 3.02
C ALA A 129 9.37 9.72 1.97
N ALA A 130 10.25 10.61 2.42
CA ALA A 130 10.98 11.48 1.51
C ALA A 130 11.90 10.65 0.60
N GLY A 131 11.93 10.96 -0.70
CA GLY A 131 12.74 10.24 -1.68
C GLY A 131 12.11 8.95 -2.24
N THR A 132 10.91 8.56 -1.80
CA THR A 132 10.17 7.47 -2.46
C THR A 132 9.27 8.00 -3.57
N PRO A 133 8.97 7.18 -4.60
CA PRO A 133 7.93 7.48 -5.57
C PRO A 133 6.58 7.73 -4.90
N TYR A 134 5.71 8.49 -5.56
CA TYR A 134 4.31 8.59 -5.18
C TYR A 134 3.54 7.38 -5.70
N ALA A 135 2.73 6.78 -4.83
CA ALA A 135 1.81 5.72 -5.18
C ALA A 135 0.44 6.28 -5.59
N PRO A 136 -0.30 5.63 -6.49
CA PRO A 136 -1.66 6.03 -6.83
C PRO A 136 -2.59 6.03 -5.62
N TYR A 137 -3.51 6.98 -5.54
CA TYR A 137 -4.61 7.03 -4.57
C TYR A 137 -5.86 7.52 -5.31
N TRP A 138 -6.70 6.60 -5.77
CA TRP A 138 -7.82 6.94 -6.64
C TRP A 138 -9.13 6.85 -5.89
N VAL A 139 -9.87 7.95 -5.81
CA VAL A 139 -11.21 7.97 -5.23
C VAL A 139 -12.20 7.48 -6.28
N LEU A 140 -12.73 6.26 -6.08
CA LEU A 140 -13.70 5.66 -7.00
C LEU A 140 -15.12 6.16 -6.73
N ALA A 141 -15.46 6.41 -5.46
CA ALA A 141 -16.75 6.97 -5.07
C ALA A 141 -16.68 7.63 -3.69
N THR A 142 -17.26 8.81 -3.54
CA THR A 142 -17.52 9.42 -2.23
C THR A 142 -18.77 10.28 -2.30
N ASP A 143 -19.49 10.41 -1.19
CA ASP A 143 -20.52 11.43 -1.00
C ASP A 143 -20.01 12.59 -0.11
N TYR A 144 -18.70 12.60 0.19
CA TYR A 144 -17.96 13.53 1.03
C TYR A 144 -18.29 13.50 2.53
N ASN A 145 -19.51 13.08 2.87
CA ASN A 145 -20.10 13.27 4.20
C ASN A 145 -20.28 11.98 4.98
N THR A 146 -20.28 10.83 4.31
CA THR A 146 -20.50 9.54 4.95
C THR A 146 -19.44 8.53 4.59
N TYR A 147 -19.09 8.36 3.31
CA TYR A 147 -18.18 7.31 2.84
C TYR A 147 -17.18 7.78 1.79
N SER A 148 -16.09 7.03 1.65
CA SER A 148 -15.19 7.09 0.49
C SER A 148 -14.70 5.68 0.15
N LEU A 149 -14.70 5.33 -1.13
CA LEU A 149 -14.07 4.14 -1.68
C LEU A 149 -12.82 4.57 -2.44
N VAL A 150 -11.69 4.03 -2.00
CA VAL A 150 -10.37 4.33 -2.55
C VAL A 150 -9.77 3.07 -3.12
N PHE A 151 -9.12 3.18 -4.27
CA PHE A 151 -8.36 2.12 -4.90
C PHE A 151 -6.95 2.61 -5.25
N SER A 152 -6.00 1.71 -5.16
CA SER A 152 -4.62 1.93 -5.59
C SER A 152 -4.11 0.64 -6.22
N CYS A 153 -3.34 0.77 -7.28
CA CYS A 153 -2.72 -0.37 -7.93
C CYS A 153 -1.38 0.03 -8.55
N GLU A 154 -0.38 -0.81 -8.34
CA GLU A 154 0.95 -0.62 -8.92
C GLU A 154 1.36 -1.87 -9.69
N GLU A 155 1.82 -1.68 -10.93
CA GLU A 155 2.36 -2.77 -11.75
C GLU A 155 3.76 -3.17 -11.26
N VAL A 156 4.00 -4.47 -11.18
CA VAL A 156 5.26 -5.06 -10.71
C VAL A 156 5.92 -5.80 -11.88
N LEU A 157 7.06 -5.27 -12.32
CA LEU A 157 7.94 -5.87 -13.33
C LEU A 157 7.23 -6.23 -14.66
N GLY A 158 6.07 -5.63 -14.94
CA GLY A 158 5.26 -5.92 -16.12
C GLY A 158 4.62 -7.32 -16.17
N ILE A 159 4.75 -8.13 -15.10
CA ILE A 159 4.24 -9.50 -15.02
C ILE A 159 2.98 -9.61 -14.14
N GLY A 160 2.79 -8.64 -13.26
CA GLY A 160 1.70 -8.61 -12.31
C GLY A 160 1.50 -7.21 -11.75
N HIS A 161 0.66 -7.13 -10.75
CA HIS A 161 0.38 -5.90 -10.04
C HIS A 161 0.05 -6.20 -8.57
N ILE A 162 0.04 -5.14 -7.77
CA ILE A 162 -0.38 -5.17 -6.38
C ILE A 162 -1.56 -4.22 -6.22
N GLU A 163 -2.65 -4.71 -5.63
CA GLU A 163 -3.85 -3.93 -5.35
C GLU A 163 -3.92 -3.52 -3.87
N PHE A 164 -4.40 -2.31 -3.65
CA PHE A 164 -4.86 -1.83 -2.36
C PHE A 164 -6.23 -1.19 -2.52
N SER A 165 -7.05 -1.30 -1.48
CA SER A 165 -8.30 -0.59 -1.42
C SER A 165 -8.69 -0.30 0.01
N TRP A 166 -9.37 0.82 0.22
CA TRP A 166 -9.90 1.24 1.49
C TRP A 166 -11.34 1.70 1.33
N ILE A 167 -12.21 1.21 2.20
CA ILE A 167 -13.51 1.83 2.47
C ILE A 167 -13.33 2.69 3.72
N LEU A 168 -13.54 3.98 3.55
CA LEU A 168 -13.43 4.98 4.60
C LEU A 168 -14.81 5.53 4.94
N ALA A 169 -14.99 5.98 6.18
CA ALA A 169 -16.21 6.65 6.61
C ALA A 169 -15.94 7.86 7.51
N ARG A 170 -16.87 8.82 7.55
CA ARG A 170 -16.80 9.96 8.49
C ARG A 170 -17.10 9.55 9.94
N LYS A 171 -17.69 8.37 10.14
CA LYS A 171 -17.93 7.75 11.44
C LYS A 171 -17.15 6.44 11.54
N ARG A 172 -17.00 5.92 12.76
CA ARG A 172 -16.33 4.63 13.04
C ARG A 172 -17.10 3.39 12.57
N SER A 173 -18.27 3.58 11.98
CA SER A 173 -19.06 2.53 11.37
C SER A 173 -19.76 3.07 10.13
N LEU A 174 -20.11 2.14 9.24
CA LEU A 174 -20.89 2.39 8.03
C LEU A 174 -22.01 1.37 7.98
N ASP A 175 -23.17 1.74 7.45
CA ASP A 175 -24.30 0.83 7.37
C ASP A 175 -24.01 -0.29 6.34
N PRO A 176 -24.58 -1.50 6.55
CA PRO A 176 -24.32 -2.64 5.66
C PRO A 176 -24.70 -2.40 4.19
N ALA A 177 -25.78 -1.67 3.93
CA ALA A 177 -26.24 -1.42 2.56
C ALA A 177 -25.24 -0.52 1.80
N THR A 178 -24.68 0.50 2.47
CA THR A 178 -23.61 1.31 1.89
C THR A 178 -22.34 0.49 1.68
N LEU A 179 -21.97 -0.40 2.62
CA LEU A 179 -20.80 -1.28 2.42
C LEU A 179 -20.97 -2.18 1.18
N ASP A 180 -22.14 -2.80 1.02
CA ASP A 180 -22.40 -3.68 -0.13
C ASP A 180 -22.43 -2.90 -1.45
N LYS A 181 -22.97 -1.67 -1.45
CA LYS A 181 -22.87 -0.76 -2.59
C LYS A 181 -21.41 -0.49 -2.98
N LEU A 182 -20.55 -0.16 -2.03
CA LEU A 182 -19.14 0.18 -2.30
C LEU A 182 -18.35 -1.04 -2.79
N ARG A 183 -18.61 -2.22 -2.22
CA ARG A 183 -18.04 -3.48 -2.71
C ARG A 183 -18.49 -3.79 -4.14
N GLY A 184 -19.75 -3.50 -4.47
CA GLY A 184 -20.27 -3.58 -5.84
C GLY A 184 -19.50 -2.68 -6.80
N ILE A 185 -19.32 -1.40 -6.44
CA ILE A 185 -18.55 -0.44 -7.24
C ILE A 185 -17.10 -0.93 -7.43
N LEU A 186 -16.45 -1.45 -6.37
CA LEU A 186 -15.10 -1.99 -6.49
C LEU A 186 -15.04 -3.16 -7.48
N LYS A 187 -16.01 -4.09 -7.39
CA LYS A 187 -16.14 -5.23 -8.29
C LYS A 187 -16.29 -4.78 -9.74
N ASP A 188 -17.12 -3.78 -10.00
CA ASP A 188 -17.33 -3.21 -11.34
C ASP A 188 -16.06 -2.52 -11.88
N ASN A 189 -15.14 -2.14 -10.99
CA ASN A 189 -13.81 -1.63 -11.32
C ASN A 189 -12.74 -2.73 -11.45
N GLY A 190 -13.13 -4.00 -11.37
CA GLY A 190 -12.28 -5.16 -11.68
C GLY A 190 -11.52 -5.75 -10.49
N ALA A 191 -11.62 -5.15 -9.30
CA ALA A 191 -10.98 -5.68 -8.09
C ALA A 191 -11.94 -6.60 -7.30
N ASN A 192 -11.40 -7.58 -6.57
CA ASN A 192 -12.22 -8.57 -5.86
C ASN A 192 -12.57 -8.12 -4.42
N PRO A 193 -13.85 -7.84 -4.10
CA PRO A 193 -14.22 -7.38 -2.76
C PRO A 193 -14.01 -8.42 -1.65
N ALA A 194 -13.84 -9.70 -1.99
CA ALA A 194 -13.51 -10.74 -1.00
C ALA A 194 -12.14 -10.53 -0.34
N ASN A 195 -11.29 -9.66 -0.91
CA ASN A 195 -10.00 -9.30 -0.34
C ASN A 195 -10.11 -8.31 0.84
N TYR A 196 -11.29 -7.72 1.07
CA TYR A 196 -11.48 -6.83 2.22
C TYR A 196 -11.38 -7.57 3.55
N LYS A 197 -10.72 -6.91 4.49
CA LYS A 197 -10.73 -7.21 5.92
C LYS A 197 -11.34 -6.03 6.66
N ASP A 198 -12.14 -6.32 7.67
CA ASP A 198 -12.66 -5.30 8.57
C ASP A 198 -11.53 -4.71 9.41
N THR A 199 -11.54 -3.39 9.55
CA THR A 199 -10.69 -2.68 10.49
C THR A 199 -11.43 -2.54 11.81
N ASN A 200 -10.80 -2.93 12.92
CA ASN A 200 -11.41 -2.81 14.23
C ASN A 200 -11.50 -1.34 14.66
N GLN A 201 -12.71 -0.78 14.67
CA GLN A 201 -12.99 0.59 15.13
C GLN A 201 -13.71 0.63 16.49
N ARG A 202 -13.67 -0.48 17.25
CA ARG A 202 -14.29 -0.59 18.58
C ARG A 202 -13.25 -0.36 19.67
N ASN A 203 -13.70 0.14 20.83
CA ASN A 203 -12.84 0.39 22.00
C ASN A 203 -11.60 1.26 21.70
N CYS A 204 -11.72 2.17 20.74
CA CYS A 204 -10.65 3.09 20.39
C CYS A 204 -10.45 4.16 21.46
N PRO A 205 -9.22 4.64 21.68
CA PRO A 205 -8.96 5.78 22.54
C PRO A 205 -9.85 6.99 22.19
N ALA A 206 -10.30 7.69 23.23
CA ALA A 206 -10.91 9.00 23.08
C ALA A 206 -9.82 10.00 22.67
N TYR A 207 -10.13 10.86 21.70
CA TYR A 207 -9.26 11.93 21.26
C TYR A 207 -9.31 13.10 22.25
#